data_AF-A0A9Y2MW25-F1
#
_entry.id   AF-A0A9Y2MW25-F1
#
_cell.length_a   1.000
_cell.length_b   1.000
_cell.length_c   1.000
_cell.angle_alpha   90.00
_cell.angle_beta   90.00
_cell.angle_gamma   90.00
#
_symmetry.space_group_name_H-M   'P 1'
#
loop_
_entity.id
_entity.type
_entity.pdbx_description
1 polymer ?
#
loop_
_entity_poly.entity_id
_entity_poly.type
_entity_poly.pdbx_seq_one_letter_code
_entity_poly.pdbx_strand_id
1 'polypeptide(L)'
;MGTTGLIPWKDMTFTAQEPASVSGVGTYSTTFRLPGSWNPANGAYLNIGSTDGALAQIWINGKKIPGYDFIAGRIDVSSALKAGTNTIKIEVSSSLRNQMRALGYPNLPAANTVAGAVASYGLQGNVSLETFTVAVVERPGHSNQAGQ
;
A
#
# COMPACT_ATOMS: atom_id res chain seq x y z
N MET A 1 -17.40 10.17 -12.43
CA MET A 1 -16.36 9.18 -12.10
C MET A 1 -16.89 8.39 -10.91
N GLY A 2 -17.22 7.10 -11.08
CA GLY A 2 -17.70 6.29 -9.96
C GLY A 2 -16.56 6.02 -8.98
N THR A 3 -16.80 6.23 -7.68
CA THR A 3 -15.89 5.80 -6.62
C THR A 3 -16.23 4.36 -6.24
N THR A 4 -15.39 3.41 -6.64
CA THR A 4 -15.51 2.03 -6.14
C THR A 4 -14.76 1.93 -4.82
N GLY A 5 -15.45 1.50 -3.76
CA GLY A 5 -14.84 1.28 -2.46
C GLY A 5 -13.82 0.14 -2.52
N LEU A 6 -12.71 0.32 -1.80
CA LEU A 6 -11.74 -0.74 -1.54
C LEU A 6 -12.28 -1.63 -0.43
N ILE A 7 -12.89 -2.75 -0.83
CA ILE A 7 -13.57 -3.72 0.05
C ILE A 7 -12.78 -5.03 0.16
N PRO A 8 -12.99 -5.83 1.21
CA PRO A 8 -12.42 -7.17 1.31
C PRO A 8 -12.85 -8.06 0.14
N TRP A 9 -11.98 -8.97 -0.31
CA TRP A 9 -12.30 -9.94 -1.38
C TRP A 9 -13.52 -10.79 -1.04
N LYS A 10 -13.69 -11.20 0.21
CA LYS A 10 -14.85 -11.98 0.63
C LYS A 10 -16.21 -11.26 0.44
N ASP A 11 -16.19 -9.94 0.27
CA ASP A 11 -17.38 -9.11 0.08
C ASP A 11 -17.50 -8.62 -1.38
N MET A 12 -16.57 -9.00 -2.27
CA MET A 12 -16.64 -8.72 -3.70
C MET A 12 -17.48 -9.77 -4.46
N THR A 13 -17.96 -9.38 -5.63
CA THR A 13 -18.61 -10.31 -6.57
C THR A 13 -17.58 -10.97 -7.48
N PHE A 14 -17.59 -12.31 -7.55
CA PHE A 14 -16.78 -13.10 -8.48
C PHE A 14 -17.69 -13.95 -9.37
N THR A 15 -17.25 -14.19 -10.61
CA THR A 15 -18.02 -14.98 -11.59
C THR A 15 -17.67 -16.46 -11.59
N ALA A 16 -16.49 -16.83 -11.10
CA ALA A 16 -15.92 -18.18 -11.21
C ALA A 16 -15.61 -18.84 -9.86
N GLN A 17 -15.79 -18.13 -8.75
CA GLN A 17 -15.38 -18.60 -7.43
C GLN A 17 -16.26 -17.98 -6.35
N GLU A 18 -16.55 -18.73 -5.28
CA GLU A 18 -17.22 -18.19 -4.10
C GLU A 18 -16.31 -17.17 -3.39
N PRO A 19 -16.77 -15.92 -3.14
CA PRO A 19 -15.95 -14.87 -2.53
C PRO A 19 -15.23 -15.30 -1.25
N ALA A 20 -15.92 -16.08 -0.41
CA ALA A 20 -15.36 -16.59 0.83
C ALA A 20 -14.16 -17.53 0.64
N SER A 21 -14.02 -18.18 -0.52
CA SER A 21 -12.92 -19.11 -0.81
C SER A 21 -11.69 -18.43 -1.41
N VAL A 22 -11.80 -17.16 -1.80
CA VAL A 22 -10.75 -16.46 -2.56
C VAL A 22 -9.45 -16.34 -1.75
N SER A 23 -8.38 -16.81 -2.37
CA SER A 23 -6.98 -16.66 -1.95
C SER A 23 -6.11 -16.51 -3.20
N GLY A 24 -5.05 -15.73 -3.14
CA GLY A 24 -4.14 -15.54 -4.26
C GLY A 24 -3.60 -14.11 -4.32
N VAL A 25 -3.51 -13.58 -5.55
CA VAL A 25 -2.96 -12.25 -5.82
C VAL A 25 -4.04 -11.36 -6.44
N GLY A 26 -4.30 -10.22 -5.82
CA GLY A 26 -5.14 -9.16 -6.37
C GLY A 26 -4.31 -7.97 -6.83
N THR A 27 -4.53 -7.52 -8.06
CA THR A 27 -3.80 -6.38 -8.67
C THR A 27 -4.71 -5.16 -8.74
N TYR A 28 -4.27 -4.07 -8.13
CA TYR A 28 -4.93 -2.77 -8.14
C TYR A 28 -4.09 -1.78 -8.93
N SER A 29 -4.72 -0.97 -9.76
CA SER A 29 -4.04 0.05 -10.55
C SER A 29 -4.88 1.31 -10.63
N THR A 30 -4.23 2.46 -10.48
CA THR A 30 -4.85 3.75 -10.75
C THR A 30 -3.83 4.75 -11.25
N THR A 31 -4.31 5.90 -11.73
CA THR A 31 -3.46 7.03 -12.12
C THR A 31 -3.84 8.27 -11.33
N PHE A 32 -2.85 9.11 -11.07
CA PHE A 32 -3.03 10.39 -10.39
C PHE A 32 -2.10 11.43 -11.00
N ARG A 33 -2.38 12.72 -10.73
CA ARG A 33 -1.57 13.82 -11.24
C ARG A 33 -0.91 14.60 -10.12
N LEU A 34 0.37 14.87 -10.30
CA LEU A 34 1.16 15.79 -9.47
C LEU A 34 1.33 17.13 -10.20
N PRO A 35 1.48 18.25 -9.46
CA PRO A 35 1.63 19.57 -10.07
C PRO A 35 2.88 19.65 -10.96
N GLY A 36 2.86 20.57 -11.92
CA GLY A 36 4.01 20.82 -12.81
C GLY A 36 5.26 21.28 -12.08
N SER A 37 5.11 21.84 -10.87
CA SER A 37 6.19 22.25 -9.98
C SER A 37 6.86 21.08 -9.21
N TRP A 38 6.38 19.85 -9.37
CA TRP A 38 6.95 18.68 -8.69
C TRP A 38 8.38 18.45 -9.13
N ASN A 39 9.30 18.44 -8.16
CA ASN A 39 10.73 18.35 -8.39
C ASN A 39 11.39 17.46 -7.29
N PRO A 40 12.71 17.18 -7.36
CA PRO A 40 13.39 16.32 -6.40
C PRO A 40 13.40 16.79 -4.94
N ALA A 41 13.06 18.04 -4.65
CA ALA A 41 12.84 18.50 -3.28
C ALA A 41 11.48 18.05 -2.73
N ASN A 42 10.57 17.54 -3.57
CA ASN A 42 9.30 16.98 -3.15
C ASN A 42 9.39 15.47 -2.97
N GLY A 43 8.63 14.96 -2.01
CA GLY A 43 8.51 13.54 -1.76
C GLY A 43 7.10 13.16 -1.37
N ALA A 44 6.84 11.87 -1.30
CA ALA A 44 5.58 11.37 -0.77
C ALA A 44 5.71 9.99 -0.16
N TYR A 45 4.89 9.75 0.85
CA TYR A 45 4.62 8.43 1.38
C TYR A 45 3.27 7.92 0.84
N LEU A 46 3.28 6.68 0.38
CA LEU A 46 2.04 5.95 0.14
C LEU A 46 1.65 5.24 1.44
N ASN A 47 0.44 5.52 1.91
CA ASN A 47 -0.17 4.87 3.06
C ASN A 47 -1.27 3.93 2.58
N ILE A 48 -1.20 2.66 3.00
CA ILE A 48 -2.18 1.60 2.74
C ILE A 48 -2.93 1.33 4.04
N GLY A 49 -4.25 1.52 4.02
CA GLY A 49 -5.10 1.35 5.19
C GLY A 49 -5.00 -0.04 5.81
N SER A 50 -5.29 -1.09 5.03
CA SER A 50 -5.13 -2.47 5.50
C SER A 50 -5.11 -3.46 4.33
N THR A 51 -4.47 -4.60 4.58
CA THR A 51 -4.50 -5.79 3.73
C THR A 51 -4.96 -7.05 4.46
N ASP A 52 -5.44 -6.92 5.70
CA ASP A 52 -5.78 -8.01 6.62
C ASP A 52 -4.67 -9.08 6.74
N GLY A 53 -3.42 -8.60 6.85
CA GLY A 53 -2.23 -9.44 6.99
C GLY A 53 -1.70 -10.05 5.70
N ALA A 54 -2.29 -9.72 4.54
CA ALA A 54 -1.69 -10.03 3.24
C ALA A 54 -0.48 -9.13 2.95
N LEU A 55 0.50 -9.63 2.21
CA LEU A 55 1.66 -8.84 1.80
C LEU A 55 1.31 -7.96 0.60
N ALA A 56 1.95 -6.81 0.46
CA ALA A 56 1.79 -5.94 -0.71
C ALA A 56 3.13 -5.63 -1.38
N GLN A 57 3.10 -5.52 -2.71
CA GLN A 57 4.20 -5.02 -3.52
C GLN A 57 3.71 -3.83 -4.34
N ILE A 58 4.50 -2.76 -4.35
CA ILE A 58 4.14 -1.49 -4.96
C ILE A 58 5.05 -1.19 -6.15
N TRP A 59 4.45 -0.65 -7.21
CA TRP A 59 5.13 -0.06 -8.35
C TRP A 59 4.59 1.33 -8.62
N ILE A 60 5.50 2.26 -8.94
CA ILE A 60 5.17 3.61 -9.39
C ILE A 60 5.81 3.81 -10.75
N ASN A 61 5.02 4.18 -11.75
CA ASN A 61 5.48 4.38 -13.13
C ASN A 61 6.26 3.17 -13.68
N GLY A 62 5.86 1.95 -13.29
CA GLY A 62 6.54 0.70 -13.65
C GLY A 62 7.77 0.35 -12.82
N LYS A 63 8.29 1.25 -11.98
CA LYS A 63 9.42 1.00 -11.08
C LYS A 63 8.94 0.34 -9.79
N LYS A 64 9.49 -0.84 -9.47
CA LYS A 64 9.25 -1.56 -8.22
C LYS A 64 9.83 -0.76 -7.05
N ILE A 65 9.02 -0.52 -6.02
CA ILE A 65 9.46 0.18 -4.81
C ILE A 65 9.85 -0.85 -3.74
N PRO A 66 11.12 -0.86 -3.27
CA PRO A 66 11.55 -1.74 -2.20
C PRO A 66 11.13 -1.20 -0.82
N GLY A 67 11.06 -2.09 0.18
CA GLY A 67 10.93 -1.66 1.57
C GLY A 67 9.51 -1.24 2.00
N TYR A 68 8.47 -1.93 1.51
CA TYR A 68 7.13 -1.76 2.07
C TYR A 68 7.11 -2.21 3.54
N ASP A 69 6.82 -1.27 4.45
CA ASP A 69 6.55 -1.59 5.84
C ASP A 69 5.09 -2.01 5.97
N PHE A 70 4.86 -3.32 5.99
CA PHE A 70 3.52 -3.90 6.10
C PHE A 70 2.93 -3.81 7.51
N ILE A 71 3.74 -3.49 8.54
CA ILE A 71 3.26 -3.24 9.89
C ILE A 71 2.69 -1.82 9.98
N ALA A 72 3.44 -0.83 9.47
CA ALA A 72 2.99 0.56 9.41
C ALA A 72 2.00 0.83 8.27
N GLY A 73 1.94 -0.04 7.27
CA GLY A 73 1.18 0.19 6.04
C GLY A 73 1.73 1.35 5.22
N ARG A 74 3.04 1.61 5.27
CA ARG A 74 3.65 2.83 4.71
C ARG A 74 4.87 2.52 3.86
N ILE A 75 5.08 3.29 2.80
CA ILE A 75 6.27 3.21 1.95
C ILE A 75 6.62 4.55 1.34
N ASP A 76 7.91 4.88 1.32
CA ASP A 76 8.42 6.04 0.60
C ASP A 76 8.46 5.76 -0.91
N VAL A 77 7.72 6.57 -1.68
CA VAL A 77 7.63 6.46 -3.14
C VAL A 77 8.32 7.60 -3.89
N SER A 78 8.96 8.52 -3.16
CA SER A 78 9.50 9.79 -3.67
C SER A 78 10.37 9.61 -4.90
N SER A 79 11.27 8.62 -4.87
CA SER A 79 12.26 8.35 -5.94
C SER A 79 11.68 7.86 -7.27
N ALA A 80 10.37 7.63 -7.35
CA ALA A 80 9.69 7.12 -8.54
C ALA A 80 8.61 8.06 -9.08
N LEU A 81 8.33 9.16 -8.38
CA LEU A 81 7.34 10.16 -8.77
C LEU A 81 7.89 11.16 -9.78
N LYS A 82 7.00 11.69 -10.61
CA LYS A 82 7.29 12.77 -11.57
C LYS A 82 6.16 13.79 -11.62
N ALA A 83 6.46 14.99 -12.11
CA ALA A 83 5.43 15.97 -12.45
C ALA A 83 4.42 15.40 -13.47
N GLY A 84 3.15 15.80 -13.36
CA GLY A 84 2.09 15.31 -14.24
C GLY A 84 1.57 13.92 -13.85
N THR A 85 1.20 13.11 -14.84
CA THR A 85 0.54 11.82 -14.61
C THR A 85 1.50 10.76 -14.10
N ASN A 86 1.11 10.11 -13.01
CA ASN A 86 1.78 8.95 -12.43
C ASN A 86 0.81 7.77 -12.40
N THR A 87 1.35 6.56 -12.54
CA THR A 87 0.59 5.32 -12.38
C THR A 87 1.09 4.59 -11.15
N ILE A 88 0.16 4.14 -10.31
CA ILE A 88 0.44 3.23 -9.20
C ILE A 88 -0.15 1.86 -9.51
N LYS A 89 0.63 0.82 -9.26
CA LYS A 89 0.17 -0.57 -9.21
C LYS A 89 0.50 -1.14 -7.83
N ILE A 90 -0.48 -1.80 -7.22
CA ILE A 90 -0.32 -2.53 -5.95
C ILE A 90 -0.76 -3.97 -6.19
N GLU A 91 0.12 -4.92 -5.90
CA GLU A 91 -0.23 -6.34 -5.86
C GLU A 91 -0.35 -6.74 -4.40
N VAL A 92 -1.50 -7.30 -4.01
CA VAL A 92 -1.75 -7.84 -2.67
C VAL A 92 -1.80 -9.36 -2.76
N SER A 93 -0.94 -10.01 -1.98
CA SER A 93 -0.77 -11.47 -1.96
C SER A 93 -1.23 -12.02 -0.62
N SER A 94 -2.35 -12.76 -0.62
CA SER A 94 -2.86 -13.41 0.58
C SER A 94 -2.13 -14.71 0.88
N SER A 95 -2.37 -15.27 2.08
CA SER A 95 -2.14 -16.69 2.29
C SER A 95 -3.20 -17.54 1.57
N LEU A 96 -3.02 -18.88 1.56
CA LEU A 96 -4.00 -19.83 1.02
C LEU A 96 -5.16 -20.16 2.00
N ARG A 97 -5.24 -19.49 3.16
CA ARG A 97 -6.16 -19.82 4.26
C ARG A 97 -7.62 -19.96 3.81
N ASN A 98 -8.13 -19.02 3.02
CA ASN A 98 -9.54 -19.02 2.62
C ASN A 98 -9.86 -20.21 1.71
N GLN A 99 -8.95 -20.52 0.77
CA GLN A 99 -9.10 -21.65 -0.14
C GLN A 99 -8.98 -22.98 0.62
N MET A 100 -7.99 -23.12 1.50
CA MET A 100 -7.83 -24.34 2.31
C MET A 100 -9.03 -24.59 3.23
N ARG A 101 -9.61 -23.52 3.81
CA ARG A 101 -10.85 -23.62 4.61
C ARG A 101 -12.02 -24.09 3.75
N ALA A 102 -12.20 -23.54 2.55
CA ALA A 102 -13.27 -23.94 1.64
C ALA A 102 -13.14 -25.40 1.19
N LEU A 103 -11.91 -25.92 1.10
CA LEU A 103 -11.62 -27.32 0.79
C LEU A 103 -11.71 -28.26 2.01
N GLY A 104 -12.01 -27.75 3.21
CA GLY A 104 -12.18 -28.56 4.42
C GLY A 104 -10.88 -29.11 5.02
N TYR A 105 -9.74 -28.44 4.81
CA TYR A 105 -8.47 -28.89 5.39
C TYR A 105 -8.54 -28.89 6.93
N PRO A 106 -8.13 -29.99 7.60
CA PRO A 106 -8.12 -30.06 9.05
C PRO A 106 -6.98 -29.20 9.64
N ASN A 107 -7.14 -28.76 10.90
CA ASN A 107 -6.10 -28.11 11.69
C ASN A 107 -5.49 -26.84 11.07
N LEU A 108 -6.29 -26.03 10.38
CA LEU A 108 -5.81 -24.73 9.90
C LEU A 108 -5.35 -23.86 11.08
N PRO A 109 -4.14 -23.28 11.05
CA PRO A 109 -3.66 -22.40 12.11
C PRO A 109 -4.68 -21.28 12.32
N ALA A 110 -5.19 -21.09 13.52
CA ALA A 110 -6.12 -20.00 13.81
C ALA A 110 -5.34 -18.68 13.85
N ALA A 111 -5.49 -17.81 12.84
CA ALA A 111 -4.88 -16.47 12.85
C ALA A 111 -5.70 -15.49 13.72
N ASN A 112 -6.96 -15.80 13.97
CA ASN A 112 -7.82 -15.18 14.96
C ASN A 112 -8.52 -16.28 15.78
N THR A 113 -8.99 -15.96 16.98
CA THR A 113 -9.60 -16.90 17.92
C THR A 113 -10.93 -17.52 17.44
N VAL A 114 -11.39 -17.20 16.23
CA VAL A 114 -12.54 -17.85 15.58
C VAL A 114 -12.00 -18.72 14.44
N ALA A 115 -11.60 -19.94 14.76
CA ALA A 115 -11.01 -20.90 13.82
C ALA A 115 -11.85 -21.24 12.56
N GLY A 116 -13.05 -20.66 12.39
CA GLY A 116 -13.90 -20.79 11.20
C GLY A 116 -14.12 -19.51 10.38
N ALA A 117 -13.64 -18.33 10.80
CA ALA A 117 -13.96 -17.07 10.11
C ALA A 117 -13.21 -16.91 8.77
N VAL A 118 -13.89 -16.29 7.79
CA VAL A 118 -13.31 -15.91 6.50
C VAL A 118 -12.37 -14.72 6.70
N ALA A 119 -11.11 -14.86 6.27
CA ALA A 119 -10.15 -13.76 6.30
C ALA A 119 -10.55 -12.69 5.27
N SER A 120 -10.35 -11.44 5.63
CA SER A 120 -10.78 -10.25 4.88
C SER A 120 -9.66 -9.74 3.99
N TYR A 121 -9.00 -10.64 3.26
CA TYR A 121 -7.89 -10.27 2.37
C TYR A 121 -8.33 -9.29 1.29
N GLY A 122 -7.38 -8.49 0.80
CA GLY A 122 -7.58 -7.51 -0.25
C GLY A 122 -7.03 -6.14 0.14
N LEU A 123 -7.06 -5.19 -0.78
CA LEU A 123 -6.71 -3.81 -0.47
C LEU A 123 -7.97 -3.15 0.06
N GLN A 124 -7.94 -2.70 1.32
CA GLN A 124 -9.12 -2.18 2.01
C GLN A 124 -8.81 -0.93 2.83
N GLY A 125 -9.86 -0.15 3.12
CA GLY A 125 -9.74 1.13 3.81
C GLY A 125 -9.16 2.23 2.91
N ASN A 126 -8.58 3.27 3.54
CA ASN A 126 -8.06 4.42 2.81
C ASN A 126 -6.65 4.16 2.29
N VAL A 127 -6.47 4.36 0.98
CA VAL A 127 -5.14 4.42 0.35
C VAL A 127 -4.87 5.86 -0.03
N SER A 128 -3.79 6.43 0.50
CA SER A 128 -3.52 7.86 0.37
C SER A 128 -2.06 8.14 0.05
N LEU A 129 -1.83 9.27 -0.61
CA LEU A 129 -0.50 9.80 -0.89
C LEU A 129 -0.29 11.05 -0.04
N GLU A 130 0.62 10.96 0.94
CA GLU A 130 0.97 12.07 1.82
C GLU A 130 2.24 12.74 1.29
N THR A 131 2.12 13.96 0.77
CA THR A 131 3.23 14.69 0.14
C THR A 131 3.98 15.55 1.14
N PHE A 132 5.28 15.74 0.90
CA PHE A 132 6.14 16.61 1.70
C PHE A 132 7.16 17.32 0.80
N THR A 133 7.82 18.34 1.35
CA THR A 133 8.94 19.04 0.71
C THR A 133 10.12 19.07 1.67
N VAL A 134 11.30 18.68 1.18
CA VAL A 134 12.57 18.72 1.89
C VAL A 134 13.13 20.13 1.81
N ALA A 135 13.39 20.74 2.96
CA ALA A 135 14.10 22.02 3.07
C ALA A 135 15.46 21.79 3.72
N VAL A 136 16.51 22.35 3.12
CA VAL A 136 17.86 22.35 3.71
C VAL A 136 17.90 23.40 4.82
N VAL A 137 18.22 22.98 6.04
CA VAL A 137 18.47 23.90 7.15
C VAL A 137 19.97 24.19 7.18
N GLU A 138 20.37 25.40 6.81
CA GLU A 138 21.74 25.87 7.02
C GLU A 138 21.94 26.16 8.52
N ARG A 139 23.02 25.64 9.12
CA ARG A 139 23.39 26.03 10.48
C ARG A 139 23.84 27.50 10.45
N PRO A 140 23.34 28.38 11.34
CA PRO A 140 23.86 29.73 11.47
C PRO A 140 25.36 29.66 11.80
N GLY A 141 26.19 30.34 11.00
CA GLY A 141 27.63 30.40 11.25
C GLY A 141 27.92 31.01 12.62
N HIS A 142 28.69 30.31 13.45
CA HIS A 142 29.27 30.89 14.65
C HIS A 142 30.38 31.86 14.22
N SER A 143 30.09 33.16 14.22
CA SER A 143 31.11 34.20 14.17
C SER A 143 31.83 34.23 15.52
N ASN A 144 33.00 33.59 15.59
CA ASN A 144 33.94 33.82 16.69
C ASN A 144 34.45 35.26 16.56
N GLN A 145 33.90 36.18 17.34
CA GLN A 145 34.58 37.43 17.66
C GLN A 145 35.71 37.10 18.65
N ALA A 146 36.93 36.94 18.14
CA ALA A 146 38.13 37.06 18.95
C ALA A 146 38.33 38.56 19.22
N GLY A 147 37.92 38.99 20.41
CA GLY A 147 38.20 40.32 20.94
C GLY A 147 39.67 40.47 21.32
N GLN A 148 40.22 41.59 20.83
CA GLN A 148 41.37 42.41 21.25
C GLN A 148 42.17 42.00 22.48
#